data_AF-A0A7J6S2D4-F1
#
_entry.id   AF-A0A7J6S2D4-F1
#
_cell.length_a   1.000
_cell.length_b   1.000
_cell.length_c   1.000
_cell.angle_alpha   90.00
_cell.angle_beta   90.00
_cell.angle_gamma   90.00
#
_symmetry.space_group_name_H-M   'P 1'
#
loop_
_entity.id
_entity.type
_entity.pdbx_description
1 polymer ?
#
loop_
_entity_poly.entity_id
_entity_poly.type
_entity_poly.pdbx_seq_one_letter_code
_entity_poly.pdbx_strand_id
1 'polypeptide(L)'
;IMSEEIISTDGGYQIVPVVGADAGGIIMISGKRRKRDTRWGPRKHIKLGKRLSTVEDKPYKPLPLVDIPCGLGWKQVDQLMKEIRLEDLDNKLRAEPIRLELGDPDIRPPSPPPTYDQAGTRTNDRTTRVKKAMEGEHNRLVRYMMATVRDYMPPETWSKAR
;
A
#
# COMPACT_ATOMS: atom_id res chain seq x y z
N ILE A 1 20.83 48.43 -19.54
CA ILE A 1 19.38 48.21 -19.35
C ILE A 1 18.99 47.11 -20.31
N MET A 2 18.90 45.86 -19.85
CA MET A 2 18.07 44.79 -20.43
C MET A 2 18.00 43.71 -19.36
N SER A 3 16.89 43.75 -18.63
CA SER A 3 16.44 42.77 -17.64
C SER A 3 16.00 41.50 -18.35
N GLU A 4 16.56 40.35 -17.99
CA GLU A 4 15.95 39.05 -18.32
C GLU A 4 15.35 38.47 -17.04
N GLU A 5 14.03 38.59 -16.95
CA GLU A 5 13.21 38.03 -15.89
C GLU A 5 13.25 36.51 -15.95
N ILE A 6 13.60 35.89 -14.83
CA ILE A 6 13.42 34.45 -14.63
C ILE A 6 11.92 34.21 -14.42
N ILE A 7 11.20 33.91 -15.50
CA ILE A 7 9.80 33.49 -15.43
C ILE A 7 9.78 32.06 -14.91
N SER A 8 9.58 31.92 -13.60
CA SER A 8 9.13 30.67 -12.98
C SER A 8 7.83 30.26 -13.66
N THR A 9 7.89 29.21 -14.48
CA THR A 9 6.71 28.54 -15.00
C THR A 9 6.64 27.16 -14.39
N ASP A 10 5.49 26.86 -13.79
CA ASP A 10 5.10 25.59 -13.18
C ASP A 10 4.93 24.45 -14.21
N GLY A 11 5.72 24.47 -15.29
CA GLY A 11 5.76 23.48 -16.35
C GLY A 11 6.99 22.60 -16.17
N GLY A 12 6.78 21.37 -15.71
CA GLY A 12 7.83 20.40 -15.40
C GLY A 12 8.64 19.88 -16.60
N TYR A 13 9.41 20.76 -17.25
CA TYR A 13 10.41 20.42 -18.25
C TYR A 13 11.76 20.19 -17.54
N GLN A 14 12.41 19.05 -17.80
CA GLN A 14 13.81 18.88 -17.45
C GLN A 14 14.65 19.33 -18.63
N ILE A 15 15.35 20.45 -18.47
CA ILE A 15 16.33 20.93 -19.45
C ILE A 15 17.65 20.24 -19.09
N VAL A 16 18.15 19.37 -19.96
CA VAL A 16 19.50 18.80 -19.83
C VAL A 16 20.39 19.50 -20.86
N PRO A 17 21.41 20.27 -20.44
CA PRO A 17 22.36 20.82 -21.39
C PRO A 17 23.25 19.68 -21.92
N VAL A 18 23.17 19.40 -23.22
CA VAL A 18 24.15 18.53 -23.91
C VAL A 18 25.28 19.42 -24.37
N VAL A 19 26.47 19.24 -23.79
CA VAL A 19 27.69 19.91 -24.23
C VAL A 19 28.30 19.06 -25.34
N GLY A 20 28.14 19.51 -26.60
CA GLY A 20 28.74 18.84 -27.75
C GLY A 20 28.35 19.48 -29.08
N ALA A 21 29.23 20.36 -29.56
CA ALA A 21 29.43 20.82 -30.93
C ALA A 21 28.21 21.39 -31.72
N ASP A 22 28.25 22.71 -31.91
CA ASP A 22 27.98 23.36 -33.19
C ASP A 22 26.55 23.35 -33.73
N ALA A 23 25.57 23.68 -32.89
CA ALA A 23 24.37 24.45 -33.24
C ALA A 23 23.47 24.50 -32.01
N GLY A 24 23.04 25.69 -31.60
CA GLY A 24 22.15 25.93 -30.45
C GLY A 24 20.72 25.42 -30.64
N GLY A 25 20.55 24.11 -30.88
CA GLY A 25 19.26 23.45 -30.95
C GLY A 25 18.88 22.84 -29.60
N ILE A 26 17.90 23.45 -28.92
CA ILE A 26 17.27 22.85 -27.73
C ILE A 26 16.31 21.75 -28.21
N ILE A 27 16.67 20.48 -28.03
CA ILE A 27 15.75 19.36 -28.28
C ILE A 27 14.87 19.19 -27.03
N MET A 28 13.63 19.68 -27.10
CA MET A 28 12.62 19.48 -26.05
C MET A 28 12.13 18.03 -26.07
N ILE A 29 12.68 17.17 -25.22
CA ILE A 29 12.15 15.82 -25.01
C ILE A 29 10.87 15.93 -24.19
N SER A 30 9.71 15.76 -24.82
CA SER A 30 8.39 15.83 -24.18
C SER A 30 8.09 14.60 -23.31
N GLY A 31 8.82 14.42 -22.22
CA GLY A 31 8.49 13.44 -21.20
C GLY A 31 7.32 13.92 -20.34
N LYS A 32 6.09 13.45 -20.59
CA LYS A 32 4.98 13.62 -19.63
C LYS A 32 5.42 13.03 -18.28
N ARG A 33 5.75 13.89 -17.29
CA ARG A 33 6.01 13.44 -15.92
C ARG A 33 4.74 12.72 -15.42
N ARG A 34 4.86 11.44 -15.04
CA ARG A 34 3.76 10.72 -14.38
C ARG A 34 3.37 11.53 -13.14
N LYS A 35 2.09 11.86 -13.01
CA LYS A 35 1.58 12.52 -11.80
C LYS A 35 1.94 11.62 -10.62
N ARG A 36 2.64 12.17 -9.63
CA ARG A 36 2.96 11.45 -8.40
C ARG A 36 1.64 11.14 -7.70
N ASP A 37 1.42 9.88 -7.44
CA ASP A 37 0.28 9.39 -6.69
C ASP A 37 0.39 9.91 -5.24
N THR A 38 -0.70 10.44 -4.69
CA THR A 38 -0.75 10.90 -3.30
C THR A 38 -0.92 9.72 -2.36
N ARG A 39 -0.54 9.87 -1.09
CA ARG A 39 -0.75 8.86 -0.03
C ARG A 39 -2.22 8.42 0.13
N TRP A 40 -3.15 9.30 -0.23
CA TRP A 40 -4.59 9.03 -0.24
C TRP A 40 -5.05 8.35 -1.54
N GLY A 41 -4.11 7.89 -2.36
CA GLY A 41 -4.28 7.26 -3.65
C GLY A 41 -4.65 8.25 -4.76
N PRO A 42 -4.26 7.98 -6.01
CA PRO A 42 -4.89 8.60 -7.17
C PRO A 42 -6.28 7.98 -7.37
N ARG A 43 -7.26 8.76 -7.83
CA ARG A 43 -8.57 8.25 -8.26
C ARG A 43 -8.45 7.55 -9.62
N LYS A 44 -7.76 6.40 -9.70
CA LYS A 44 -7.69 5.60 -10.93
C LYS A 44 -8.92 4.70 -11.01
N HIS A 45 -9.99 5.23 -11.61
CA HIS A 45 -11.00 4.35 -12.19
C HIS A 45 -10.45 3.89 -13.54
N ILE A 46 -9.94 2.66 -13.63
CA ILE A 46 -9.78 2.02 -14.94
C ILE A 46 -11.20 1.56 -15.31
N LYS A 47 -11.89 2.31 -16.17
CA LYS A 47 -13.14 1.85 -16.79
C LYS A 47 -12.80 0.82 -17.86
N LEU A 48 -12.37 -0.38 -17.47
CA LEU A 48 -12.48 -1.55 -18.33
C LEU A 48 -13.88 -2.12 -18.11
N GLY A 49 -14.62 -2.36 -19.19
CA GLY A 49 -16.01 -2.81 -19.11
C GLY A 49 -16.17 -4.07 -18.24
N LYS A 50 -17.37 -4.27 -17.68
CA LYS A 50 -17.77 -5.36 -16.74
C LYS A 50 -17.30 -6.79 -17.07
N ARG A 51 -16.82 -7.05 -18.30
CA ARG A 51 -16.37 -8.37 -18.77
C ARG A 51 -14.85 -8.57 -18.66
N LEU A 52 -14.07 -7.52 -18.40
CA LEU A 52 -12.60 -7.56 -18.31
C LEU A 52 -12.11 -6.86 -17.03
N SER A 53 -12.88 -6.90 -15.95
CA SER A 53 -12.40 -6.42 -14.65
C SER A 53 -11.47 -7.48 -14.04
N THR A 54 -10.22 -7.11 -13.75
CA THR A 54 -9.30 -7.94 -12.96
C THR A 54 -9.84 -8.10 -11.53
N VAL A 55 -9.32 -9.08 -10.76
CA VAL A 55 -9.74 -9.29 -9.35
C VAL A 55 -9.55 -8.02 -8.50
N GLU A 56 -8.59 -7.18 -8.86
CA GLU A 56 -8.28 -5.89 -8.24
C GLU A 56 -9.32 -4.80 -8.54
N ASP A 57 -10.09 -4.94 -9.63
CA ASP A 57 -11.14 -4.00 -10.03
C ASP A 57 -12.48 -4.27 -9.30
N LYS A 58 -12.55 -5.31 -8.48
CA LYS A 58 -13.75 -5.63 -7.71
C LYS A 58 -13.94 -4.57 -6.62
N PRO A 59 -15.12 -3.91 -6.52
CA PRO A 59 -15.30 -2.78 -5.62
C PRO A 59 -15.01 -3.20 -4.18
N TYR A 60 -14.21 -2.39 -3.49
CA TYR A 60 -13.95 -2.50 -2.06
C TYR A 60 -15.28 -2.63 -1.32
N LYS A 61 -15.45 -3.74 -0.59
CA LYS A 61 -16.60 -3.93 0.31
C LYS A 61 -16.17 -3.37 1.67
N PRO A 62 -16.69 -2.21 2.09
CA PRO A 62 -16.34 -1.67 3.40
C PRO A 62 -16.81 -2.62 4.50
N LEU A 63 -16.12 -2.58 5.62
CA LEU A 63 -16.54 -3.23 6.86
C LEU A 63 -17.89 -2.65 7.32
N PRO A 64 -18.68 -3.39 8.11
CA PRO A 64 -20.03 -2.97 8.50
C PRO A 64 -20.07 -1.70 9.35
N LEU A 65 -18.93 -1.26 9.91
CA LEU A 65 -18.87 -0.05 10.72
C LEU A 65 -18.45 1.17 9.87
N VAL A 66 -19.42 2.04 9.60
CA VAL A 66 -19.21 3.32 8.90
C VAL A 66 -18.76 4.42 9.88
N ASP A 67 -19.30 4.41 11.11
CA ASP A 67 -19.06 5.43 12.13
C ASP A 67 -18.76 4.81 13.51
N ILE A 68 -17.94 5.51 14.31
CA ILE A 68 -17.63 5.13 15.69
C ILE A 68 -18.82 5.52 16.58
N PRO A 69 -19.33 4.62 17.44
CA PRO A 69 -20.43 4.97 18.33
C PRO A 69 -20.03 6.11 19.30
N CYS A 70 -20.96 7.02 19.56
CA CYS A 70 -20.75 8.09 20.53
C CYS A 70 -20.77 7.52 21.97
N GLY A 71 -20.00 8.14 22.87
CA GLY A 71 -19.95 7.76 24.30
C GLY A 71 -18.92 6.67 24.66
N LEU A 72 -18.11 6.20 23.72
CA LEU A 72 -16.99 5.29 24.04
C LEU A 72 -15.82 6.07 24.66
N GLY A 73 -15.23 5.50 25.72
CA GLY A 73 -13.96 5.99 26.24
C GLY A 73 -12.80 5.69 25.29
N TRP A 74 -11.72 6.46 25.36
CA TRP A 74 -10.55 6.29 24.47
C TRP A 74 -10.00 4.85 24.43
N LYS A 75 -9.98 4.16 25.58
CA LYS A 75 -9.55 2.74 25.66
C LYS A 75 -10.49 1.80 24.90
N GLN A 76 -11.79 2.06 24.95
CA GLN A 76 -12.80 1.27 24.24
C GLN A 76 -12.76 1.54 22.75
N VAL A 77 -12.56 2.80 22.34
CA VAL A 77 -12.34 3.16 20.93
C VAL A 77 -11.08 2.47 20.39
N ASP A 78 -9.99 2.51 21.14
CA ASP A 78 -8.73 1.87 20.76
C ASP A 78 -8.84 0.34 20.68
N GLN A 79 -9.65 -0.28 21.55
CA GLN A 79 -9.99 -1.70 21.46
C GLN A 79 -10.83 -1.99 20.21
N LEU A 80 -11.90 -1.22 19.99
CA LEU A 80 -12.79 -1.36 18.83
C LEU A 80 -12.01 -1.26 17.51
N MET A 81 -11.08 -0.30 17.40
CA MET A 81 -10.23 -0.15 16.21
C MET A 81 -9.35 -1.38 15.95
N LYS A 82 -8.83 -2.01 17.01
CA LYS A 82 -8.04 -3.24 16.88
C LYS A 82 -8.89 -4.44 16.49
N GLU A 83 -10.11 -4.54 17.01
CA GLU A 83 -11.07 -5.58 16.62
C GLU A 83 -11.40 -5.48 15.13
N ILE A 84 -11.73 -4.28 14.66
CA ILE A 84 -12.02 -4.00 13.24
C ILE A 84 -10.81 -4.36 12.36
N ARG A 85 -9.60 -3.95 12.78
CA ARG A 85 -8.38 -4.27 12.03
C ARG A 85 -8.10 -5.77 12.00
N LEU A 86 -8.36 -6.47 13.09
CA LEU A 86 -8.19 -7.91 13.18
C LEU A 86 -9.12 -8.65 12.22
N GLU A 87 -10.40 -8.28 12.20
CA GLU A 87 -11.40 -8.86 11.29
C GLU A 87 -11.05 -8.61 9.82
N ASP A 88 -10.59 -7.41 9.48
CA ASP A 88 -10.13 -7.06 8.14
C ASP A 88 -8.94 -7.92 7.69
N LEU A 89 -7.95 -8.10 8.56
CA LEU A 89 -6.80 -8.95 8.28
C LEU A 89 -7.20 -10.42 8.11
N ASP A 90 -8.07 -10.95 8.96
CA ASP A 90 -8.54 -12.34 8.87
C ASP A 90 -9.29 -12.56 7.55
N ASN A 91 -10.19 -11.65 7.17
CA ASN A 91 -10.90 -11.68 5.88
C ASN A 91 -9.94 -11.64 4.67
N LYS A 92 -8.88 -10.83 4.75
CA LYS A 92 -7.86 -10.72 3.69
C LYS A 92 -6.98 -11.96 3.57
N LEU A 93 -6.61 -12.57 4.70
CA LEU A 93 -5.79 -13.79 4.75
C LEU A 93 -6.58 -15.04 4.35
N ARG A 94 -7.88 -15.10 4.67
CA ARG A 94 -8.78 -16.21 4.30
C ARG A 94 -9.26 -16.15 2.85
N ALA A 95 -9.24 -14.97 2.23
CA ALA A 95 -9.64 -14.83 0.83
C ALA A 95 -8.72 -15.64 -0.10
N GLU A 96 -9.31 -16.29 -1.10
CA GLU A 96 -8.58 -16.94 -2.19
C GLU A 96 -8.88 -16.23 -3.53
N PRO A 97 -7.89 -15.66 -4.24
CA PRO A 97 -6.48 -15.50 -3.83
C PRO A 97 -6.32 -14.50 -2.67
N ILE A 98 -5.25 -14.68 -1.87
CA ILE A 98 -4.95 -13.85 -0.69
C ILE A 98 -4.87 -12.37 -1.09
N ARG A 99 -5.61 -11.52 -0.37
CA ARG A 99 -5.63 -10.07 -0.61
C ARG A 99 -4.51 -9.39 0.14
N LEU A 100 -3.37 -9.21 -0.51
CA LEU A 100 -2.19 -8.57 0.08
C LEU A 100 -2.31 -7.05 0.09
N GLU A 101 -1.85 -6.42 1.18
CA GLU A 101 -1.73 -4.96 1.30
C GLU A 101 -0.46 -4.46 0.63
N LEU A 102 -0.42 -4.62 -0.70
CA LEU A 102 0.63 -4.12 -1.55
C LEU A 102 0.42 -2.60 -1.69
N GLY A 103 0.92 -1.82 -0.72
CA GLY A 103 0.93 -0.35 -0.83
C GLY A 103 1.56 0.16 -2.13
N ASP A 104 1.48 1.47 -2.37
CA ASP A 104 1.82 2.06 -3.66
C ASP A 104 3.25 1.67 -4.13
N PRO A 105 3.40 1.23 -5.40
CA PRO A 105 4.68 0.79 -5.91
C PRO A 105 5.71 1.93 -6.00
N ASP A 106 5.24 3.17 -6.11
CA ASP A 106 6.06 4.36 -6.34
C ASP A 106 6.62 4.97 -5.03
N ILE A 107 6.02 4.68 -3.88
CA ILE A 107 6.40 5.25 -2.55
C ILE A 107 7.06 4.20 -1.66
N ARG A 108 7.47 3.07 -2.23
CA ARG A 108 8.03 1.95 -1.45
C ARG A 108 9.50 2.20 -1.07
N PRO A 109 9.92 1.81 0.14
CA PRO A 109 11.35 1.79 0.48
C PRO A 109 12.12 0.80 -0.41
N PRO A 110 13.44 0.97 -0.57
CA PRO A 110 14.26 0.03 -1.33
C PRO A 110 14.13 -1.39 -0.75
N SER A 111 14.07 -2.40 -1.62
CA SER A 111 13.90 -3.79 -1.19
C SER A 111 15.17 -4.34 -0.53
N PRO A 112 15.04 -5.23 0.48
CA PRO A 112 16.17 -5.93 1.05
C PRO A 112 16.87 -6.84 0.01
N PRO A 113 18.13 -7.25 0.26
CA PRO A 113 18.86 -8.16 -0.63
C PRO A 113 18.17 -9.53 -0.71
N PRO A 114 18.23 -10.25 -1.85
CA PRO A 114 17.55 -11.52 -2.03
C PRO A 114 18.12 -12.60 -1.10
N THR A 115 17.26 -13.45 -0.56
CA THR A 115 17.62 -14.61 0.28
C THR A 115 17.11 -15.86 -0.40
N TYR A 116 17.95 -16.89 -0.44
CA TYR A 116 17.65 -18.17 -1.08
C TYR A 116 17.63 -19.29 -0.05
N ASP A 117 16.77 -20.28 -0.29
CA ASP A 117 16.77 -21.54 0.45
C ASP A 117 17.88 -22.48 -0.07
N GLN A 118 18.09 -23.62 0.59
CA GLN A 118 19.04 -24.66 0.21
C GLN A 118 18.81 -25.19 -1.21
N ALA A 119 17.56 -25.18 -1.68
CA ALA A 119 17.19 -25.54 -3.05
C ALA A 119 17.46 -24.43 -4.08
N GLY A 120 18.00 -23.28 -3.67
CA GLY A 120 18.25 -22.13 -4.55
C GLY A 120 16.99 -21.33 -4.94
N THR A 121 15.84 -21.59 -4.31
CA THR A 121 14.62 -20.81 -4.53
C THR A 121 14.61 -19.56 -3.64
N ARG A 122 14.19 -18.42 -4.19
CA ARG A 122 14.12 -17.16 -3.44
C ARG A 122 12.99 -17.21 -2.40
N THR A 123 13.29 -16.83 -1.17
CA THR A 123 12.34 -16.90 -0.04
C THR A 123 11.72 -15.54 0.32
N ASN A 124 12.41 -14.44 -0.01
CA ASN A 124 12.06 -13.09 0.46
C ASN A 124 11.44 -12.20 -0.63
N ASP A 125 10.59 -12.79 -1.47
CA ASP A 125 9.76 -12.04 -2.40
C ASP A 125 8.90 -10.97 -1.72
N ARG A 126 8.47 -9.97 -2.49
CA ARG A 126 7.62 -8.90 -1.93
C ARG A 126 6.33 -9.46 -1.35
N THR A 127 5.70 -10.38 -2.07
CA THR A 127 4.45 -11.03 -1.67
C THR A 127 4.62 -11.79 -0.37
N THR A 128 5.70 -12.56 -0.22
CA THR A 128 5.99 -13.30 1.01
C THR A 128 6.29 -12.37 2.18
N ARG A 129 7.04 -11.28 1.96
CA ARG A 129 7.29 -10.25 2.99
C ARG A 129 6.02 -9.55 3.45
N VAL A 130 5.16 -9.12 2.53
CA VAL A 130 3.89 -8.45 2.87
C VAL A 130 2.96 -9.43 3.59
N LYS A 131 2.84 -10.66 3.11
CA LYS A 131 2.06 -11.72 3.77
C LYS A 131 2.54 -11.95 5.20
N LYS A 132 3.85 -12.13 5.39
CA LYS A 132 4.46 -12.32 6.73
C LYS A 132 4.24 -11.11 7.65
N ALA A 133 4.26 -9.90 7.11
CA ALA A 133 3.95 -8.69 7.88
C ALA A 133 2.48 -8.67 8.33
N MET A 134 1.53 -9.01 7.44
CA MET A 134 0.11 -9.12 7.77
C MET A 134 -0.16 -10.21 8.81
N GLU A 135 0.46 -11.39 8.67
CA GLU A 135 0.36 -12.48 9.65
C GLU A 135 0.96 -12.08 11.01
N GLY A 136 2.08 -11.34 11.00
CA GLY A 136 2.71 -10.80 12.21
C GLY A 136 1.82 -9.77 12.93
N GLU A 137 1.19 -8.87 12.17
CA GLU A 137 0.21 -7.91 12.70
C GLU A 137 -1.02 -8.62 13.27
N HIS A 138 -1.60 -9.55 12.52
CA HIS A 138 -2.73 -10.38 12.95
C HIS A 138 -2.42 -11.10 14.27
N ASN A 139 -1.25 -11.77 14.35
CA ASN A 139 -0.82 -12.45 15.57
C ASN A 139 -0.62 -11.50 16.76
N ARG A 140 -0.12 -10.29 16.52
CA ARG A 140 0.02 -9.26 17.55
C ARG A 140 -1.34 -8.81 18.09
N LEU A 141 -2.31 -8.61 17.20
CA LEU A 141 -3.68 -8.23 17.56
C LEU A 141 -4.40 -9.35 18.32
N VAL A 142 -4.34 -10.60 17.86
CA VAL A 142 -4.91 -11.75 18.59
C VAL A 142 -4.35 -11.84 20.01
N ARG A 143 -3.04 -11.72 20.19
CA ARG A 143 -2.40 -11.71 21.52
C ARG A 143 -2.90 -10.56 22.40
N TYR A 144 -3.09 -9.38 21.82
CA TYR A 144 -3.65 -8.23 22.55
C TYR A 144 -5.10 -8.50 22.98
N MET A 145 -5.92 -9.07 22.09
CA MET A 145 -7.33 -9.39 22.36
C MET A 145 -7.46 -10.42 23.48
N MET A 146 -6.65 -11.49 23.44
CA MET A 146 -6.59 -12.50 24.50
C MET A 146 -6.23 -11.92 25.87
N ALA A 147 -5.42 -10.86 25.92
CA ALA A 147 -5.01 -10.23 27.17
C ALA A 147 -6.02 -9.20 27.70
N THR A 148 -6.81 -8.58 26.82
CA THR A 148 -7.65 -7.43 27.17
C THR A 148 -9.12 -7.81 27.31
N VAL A 149 -9.63 -8.66 26.42
CA VAL A 149 -11.04 -9.04 26.37
C VAL A 149 -11.27 -10.32 27.16
N ARG A 150 -12.25 -10.26 28.06
CA ARG A 150 -12.68 -11.41 28.87
C ARG A 150 -13.32 -12.45 27.95
N ASP A 151 -12.94 -13.71 28.13
CA ASP A 151 -13.48 -14.85 27.38
C ASP A 151 -13.30 -14.76 25.85
N TYR A 152 -12.29 -14.02 25.39
CA TYR A 152 -11.96 -13.96 23.96
C TYR A 152 -11.46 -15.30 23.44
N MET A 153 -12.16 -15.84 22.42
CA MET A 153 -11.77 -17.05 21.72
C MET A 153 -11.07 -16.67 20.40
N PRO A 154 -9.79 -17.02 20.20
CA PRO A 154 -9.12 -16.77 18.94
C PRO A 154 -9.74 -17.59 17.81
N PRO A 155 -9.63 -17.14 16.54
CA PRO A 155 -10.11 -17.89 15.39
C PRO A 155 -9.51 -19.31 15.33
N GLU A 156 -10.30 -20.30 14.89
CA GLU A 156 -9.85 -21.70 14.82
C GLU A 156 -8.63 -21.89 13.89
N THR A 157 -8.53 -21.08 12.84
CA THR A 157 -7.41 -21.08 11.90
C THR A 157 -6.12 -20.50 12.49
N TRP A 158 -6.20 -19.82 13.64
CA TRP A 158 -5.05 -19.20 14.26
C TRP A 158 -4.26 -20.21 15.08
N SER A 159 -3.00 -20.42 14.70
CA SER A 159 -2.05 -21.20 15.49
C SER A 159 -1.04 -20.26 16.18
N LYS A 160 -0.79 -20.51 17.47
CA LYS A 160 0.29 -19.85 18.19
C LYS A 160 1.61 -20.29 17.55
N ALA A 161 2.22 -19.39 16.76
CA ALA A 161 3.57 -19.60 16.26
C ALA A 161 4.48 -19.94 17.44
N ARG A 162 5.10 -21.14 17.36
CA ARG A 162 6.01 -21.68 18.37
C ARG A 162 7.30 -20.88 18.43
#